data_AF-A0A7Y8KSX9-F1
#
_entry.id   AF-A0A7Y8KSX9-F1
#
_cell.length_a   1.000
_cell.length_b   1.000
_cell.length_c   1.000
_cell.angle_alpha   90.00
_cell.angle_beta   90.00
_cell.angle_gamma   90.00
#
_symmetry.space_group_name_H-M   'P 1'
#
loop_
_entity.id
_entity.type
_entity.pdbx_description
1 polymer ?
#
loop_
_entity_poly.entity_id
_entity_poly.type
_entity_poly.pdbx_seq_one_letter_code
_entity_poly.pdbx_strand_id
1 'polypeptide(L)'
;MPGTHRMPGQRMLRTGLPPCPESPTLHARIDPRTMPRMSGSPFSSLTRRLAWPARASAQTPLGAALLVMLLVASPARADDIPPQFMAQYEATRDYLQLLQQADADNAPEQLDSPRAMQLLAAVTNKTDVLAPDYATADLGLLTNACQYGVTLSTRLMQFGMGAMPAAVLLHSGEQARQGNRNAERFQAQLGLLLPYLLQCGARMQPLVDTWLTVATPEELAGLGPGGTDTLRRNAQRQYLEMLEVMRAQPAGSTLKRTLVRALAETAAPYAQMLQLEQRQPVRDALKDALEQVDPSDVPRLQQAIAGFSSDRCGTLCRS
;
A
#
# COMPACT_ATOMS: atom_id res chain seq x y z
N MET A 1 -46.10 -41.78 -21.04
CA MET A 1 -46.52 -41.11 -19.79
C MET A 1 -45.36 -40.26 -19.29
N PRO A 2 -45.47 -38.92 -19.31
CA PRO A 2 -44.44 -38.01 -18.80
C PRO A 2 -44.74 -37.64 -17.33
N GLY A 3 -43.75 -37.81 -16.46
CA GLY A 3 -43.82 -37.44 -15.04
C GLY A 3 -43.09 -36.13 -14.77
N THR A 4 -43.85 -35.04 -14.73
CA THR A 4 -43.44 -33.72 -14.26
C THR A 4 -43.30 -33.70 -12.74
N HIS A 5 -42.12 -33.34 -12.20
CA HIS A 5 -42.00 -32.92 -10.80
C HIS A 5 -41.50 -31.47 -10.68
N ARG A 6 -42.39 -30.65 -10.14
CA ARG A 6 -42.27 -29.24 -9.77
C ARG A 6 -41.32 -29.06 -8.58
N MET A 7 -40.51 -28.01 -8.63
CA MET A 7 -39.81 -27.43 -7.48
C MET A 7 -40.79 -26.80 -6.47
N PRO A 8 -40.51 -26.86 -5.16
CA PRO A 8 -41.10 -25.96 -4.17
C PRO A 8 -40.21 -24.74 -3.92
N GLY A 9 -40.83 -23.56 -3.98
CA GLY A 9 -40.18 -22.26 -3.80
C GLY A 9 -39.70 -21.99 -2.38
N GLN A 10 -38.57 -21.29 -2.28
CA GLN A 10 -38.09 -20.71 -1.03
C GLN A 10 -38.61 -19.28 -0.88
N ARG A 11 -39.35 -19.07 0.20
CA ARG A 11 -39.83 -17.78 0.71
C ARG A 11 -38.65 -16.93 1.18
N MET A 12 -38.61 -15.69 0.68
CA MET A 12 -37.88 -14.60 1.31
C MET A 12 -38.51 -14.27 2.66
N LEU A 13 -37.75 -14.43 3.75
CA LEU A 13 -38.07 -13.86 5.06
C LEU A 13 -37.49 -12.45 5.12
N ARG A 14 -38.38 -11.45 4.97
CA ARG A 14 -38.15 -10.06 5.37
C ARG A 14 -38.22 -9.98 6.89
N THR A 15 -37.08 -9.78 7.55
CA THR A 15 -37.05 -9.33 8.95
C THR A 15 -36.87 -7.80 8.95
N GLY A 16 -37.91 -7.10 9.39
CA GLY A 16 -37.90 -5.66 9.60
C GLY A 16 -37.06 -5.29 10.83
N LEU A 17 -36.22 -4.28 10.66
CA LEU A 17 -35.58 -3.55 11.75
C LEU A 17 -36.34 -2.22 11.96
N PRO A 18 -36.54 -1.78 13.21
CA PRO A 18 -37.28 -0.57 13.54
C PRO A 18 -36.49 0.71 13.22
N PRO A 19 -37.18 1.85 12.96
CA PRO A 19 -36.54 3.13 12.70
C PRO A 19 -35.87 3.70 13.96
N CYS A 20 -34.65 4.22 13.80
CA CYS A 20 -33.94 4.99 14.83
C CYS A 20 -34.64 6.34 15.07
N PRO A 21 -34.72 6.81 16.32
CA PRO A 21 -35.35 8.08 16.67
C PRO A 21 -34.48 9.30 16.32
N GLU A 22 -35.17 10.38 15.96
CA GLU A 22 -34.65 11.70 15.65
C GLU A 22 -33.91 12.32 16.86
N SER A 23 -32.70 12.84 16.63
CA SER A 23 -31.97 13.64 17.62
C SER A 23 -32.46 15.09 17.62
N PRO A 24 -32.67 15.71 18.79
CA PRO A 24 -33.20 17.06 18.88
C PRO A 24 -32.17 18.14 18.55
N THR A 25 -32.64 19.12 17.79
CA THR A 25 -32.01 20.41 17.46
C THR A 25 -31.76 21.22 18.73
N LEU A 26 -30.49 21.43 19.08
CA LEU A 26 -30.10 22.39 20.12
C LEU A 26 -29.82 23.76 19.50
N HIS A 27 -30.77 24.67 19.63
CA HIS A 27 -30.59 26.10 19.33
C HIS A 27 -29.75 26.77 20.43
N ALA A 28 -28.48 27.07 20.15
CA ALA A 28 -27.70 27.98 20.97
C ALA A 28 -27.84 29.41 20.43
N ARG A 29 -28.55 30.26 21.19
CA ARG A 29 -28.66 31.71 21.03
C ARG A 29 -27.37 32.34 21.57
N ILE A 30 -26.61 33.02 20.72
CA ILE A 30 -25.46 33.85 21.13
C ILE A 30 -25.91 35.31 21.09
N ASP A 31 -25.87 35.97 22.25
CA ASP A 31 -26.22 37.37 22.46
C ASP A 31 -24.95 38.25 22.31
N PRO A 32 -24.93 39.31 21.46
CA PRO A 32 -23.71 40.03 21.13
C PRO A 32 -23.64 41.39 21.85
N ARG A 33 -23.02 41.47 23.03
CA ARG A 33 -22.64 42.77 23.63
C ARG A 33 -21.44 42.66 24.54
N THR A 34 -20.25 43.04 24.04
CA THR A 34 -19.37 44.10 24.60
C THR A 34 -17.98 44.03 23.96
N MET A 35 -17.63 45.07 23.18
CA MET A 35 -16.25 45.48 22.93
C MET A 35 -15.81 46.44 24.04
N PRO A 36 -14.49 46.59 24.26
CA PRO A 36 -13.92 47.92 24.08
C PRO A 36 -12.66 47.94 23.22
N ARG A 37 -12.58 49.04 22.44
CA ARG A 37 -11.44 49.53 21.65
C ARG A 37 -10.41 50.24 22.56
N MET A 38 -9.12 50.10 22.24
CA MET A 38 -8.08 51.15 22.20
C MET A 38 -6.99 50.62 21.22
N SER A 39 -6.67 51.20 20.05
CA SER A 39 -6.12 52.52 19.67
C SER A 39 -4.63 52.74 19.99
N GLY A 40 -3.77 52.79 18.95
CA GLY A 40 -2.49 53.53 18.95
C GLY A 40 -1.27 52.87 18.26
N SER A 41 -0.98 53.29 17.01
CA SER A 41 0.23 53.00 16.16
C SER A 41 1.51 53.75 16.64
N PRO A 42 2.68 53.87 15.93
CA PRO A 42 3.21 53.28 14.66
C PRO A 42 4.74 52.85 14.68
N PHE A 43 5.30 52.40 13.52
CA PHE A 43 6.72 52.09 13.20
C PHE A 43 7.33 50.85 13.92
N SER A 44 8.18 49.96 13.38
CA SER A 44 9.02 49.88 12.18
C SER A 44 9.53 48.42 12.01
N SER A 45 9.83 48.05 10.76
CA SER A 45 10.72 46.99 10.22
C SER A 45 11.41 45.94 11.14
N LEU A 46 11.59 44.74 10.53
CA LEU A 46 12.53 43.65 10.85
C LEU A 46 12.06 42.58 11.86
N THR A 47 11.39 41.55 11.33
CA THR A 47 11.81 40.12 11.41
C THR A 47 10.72 39.27 10.75
N ARG A 48 10.79 39.10 9.42
CA ARG A 48 10.16 37.96 8.73
C ARG A 48 11.21 36.87 8.62
N ARG A 49 11.12 35.87 9.49
CA ARG A 49 11.57 34.48 9.29
C ARG A 49 11.22 33.71 10.57
N LEU A 50 10.78 32.46 10.39
CA LEU A 50 10.51 31.45 11.41
C LEU A 50 9.10 31.49 12.05
N ALA A 51 8.09 31.22 11.24
CA ALA A 51 6.90 30.49 11.69
C ALA A 51 6.23 29.86 10.46
N TRP A 52 6.79 28.75 9.97
CA TRP A 52 5.99 27.79 9.19
C TRP A 52 5.66 26.66 10.16
N PRO A 53 4.36 26.37 10.39
CA PRO A 53 4.01 25.21 11.18
C PRO A 53 4.41 23.99 10.37
N ALA A 54 5.25 23.14 10.95
CA ALA A 54 5.38 21.77 10.52
C ALA A 54 3.99 21.14 10.61
N ARG A 55 3.24 21.17 9.51
CA ARG A 55 2.16 20.21 9.30
C ARG A 55 2.86 18.86 9.18
N ALA A 56 3.07 18.21 10.32
CA ALA A 56 3.20 16.77 10.37
C ALA A 56 1.92 16.23 9.72
N SER A 57 2.02 15.87 8.44
CA SER A 57 1.01 15.08 7.77
C SER A 57 0.91 13.78 8.55
N ALA A 58 -0.13 13.67 9.39
CA ALA A 58 -0.57 12.43 9.98
C ALA A 58 -1.12 11.56 8.84
N GLN A 59 -0.23 10.93 8.10
CA GLN A 59 -0.52 9.85 7.19
C GLN A 59 0.17 8.62 7.77
N THR A 60 -0.62 7.65 8.21
CA THR A 60 -0.16 6.32 8.56
C THR A 60 0.65 5.76 7.38
N PRO A 61 1.96 5.51 7.51
CA PRO A 61 2.69 4.86 6.43
C PRO A 61 2.18 3.42 6.35
N LEU A 62 1.69 3.01 5.18
CA LEU A 62 1.15 1.68 4.85
C LEU A 62 -0.30 1.38 5.28
N GLY A 63 -1.03 2.38 5.77
CA GLY A 63 -2.40 2.21 6.27
C GLY A 63 -3.52 2.53 5.28
N ALA A 64 -3.41 2.29 3.97
CA ALA A 64 -4.57 2.24 3.07
C ALA A 64 -4.24 1.71 1.66
N ALA A 65 -4.48 0.42 1.46
CA ALA A 65 -4.72 -0.23 0.16
C ALA A 65 -3.55 -0.18 -0.86
N LEU A 66 -2.62 -1.14 -0.76
CA LEU A 66 -1.82 -1.54 -1.91
C LEU A 66 -2.67 -2.30 -2.95
N LEU A 67 -2.17 -2.29 -4.19
CA LEU A 67 -2.74 -2.58 -5.51
C LEU A 67 -3.70 -3.77 -5.76
N VAL A 68 -4.16 -4.53 -4.76
CA VAL A 68 -4.69 -5.89 -4.94
C VAL A 68 -6.19 -6.03 -4.64
N MET A 69 -6.95 -4.95 -4.53
CA MET A 69 -8.37 -5.02 -4.11
C MET A 69 -9.42 -5.13 -5.23
N LEU A 70 -9.07 -5.35 -6.50
CA LEU A 70 -10.08 -5.35 -7.59
C LEU A 70 -10.11 -6.56 -8.51
N LEU A 71 -9.30 -7.58 -8.25
CA LEU A 71 -9.66 -8.92 -8.68
C LEU A 71 -10.07 -9.66 -7.41
N VAL A 72 -11.37 -9.86 -7.22
CA VAL A 72 -11.88 -10.76 -6.18
C VAL A 72 -11.49 -12.18 -6.60
N ALA A 73 -10.20 -12.49 -6.51
CA ALA A 73 -9.77 -13.86 -6.40
C ALA A 73 -10.28 -14.31 -5.04
N SER A 74 -11.27 -15.20 -5.04
CA SER A 74 -11.54 -16.02 -3.86
C SER A 74 -10.19 -16.55 -3.38
N PRO A 75 -9.90 -16.60 -2.06
CA PRO A 75 -8.64 -17.15 -1.59
C PRO A 75 -8.48 -18.52 -2.23
N ALA A 76 -7.47 -18.67 -3.09
CA ALA A 76 -7.16 -19.93 -3.73
C ALA A 76 -7.09 -20.99 -2.62
N ARG A 77 -7.85 -22.08 -2.75
CA ARG A 77 -7.64 -23.19 -1.82
C ARG A 77 -6.22 -23.70 -2.03
N ALA A 78 -5.63 -24.35 -1.02
CA ALA A 78 -4.27 -24.88 -1.16
C ALA A 78 -4.13 -25.78 -2.41
N ASP A 79 -5.21 -26.45 -2.81
CA ASP A 79 -5.31 -27.29 -4.01
C ASP A 79 -5.30 -26.51 -5.34
N ASP A 80 -5.51 -25.20 -5.31
CA ASP A 80 -5.53 -24.30 -6.48
C ASP A 80 -4.21 -23.55 -6.67
N ILE A 81 -3.21 -23.77 -5.79
CA ILE A 81 -1.91 -23.09 -5.85
C ILE A 81 -0.98 -23.89 -6.77
N PRO A 82 -0.45 -23.29 -7.84
CA PRO A 82 0.48 -23.99 -8.71
C PRO A 82 1.73 -24.46 -7.94
N PRO A 83 2.29 -25.63 -8.27
CA PRO A 83 3.44 -26.20 -7.56
C PRO A 83 4.62 -25.24 -7.39
N GLN A 84 4.86 -24.36 -8.38
CA GLN A 84 5.93 -23.37 -8.33
C GLN A 84 5.75 -22.29 -7.26
N PHE A 85 4.52 -22.06 -6.78
CA PHE A 85 4.23 -21.09 -5.70
C PHE A 85 4.02 -21.76 -4.34
N MET A 86 3.97 -23.10 -4.27
CA MET A 86 3.71 -23.81 -3.02
C MET A 86 4.73 -23.49 -1.93
N ALA A 87 6.02 -23.43 -2.28
CA ALA A 87 7.07 -23.07 -1.32
C ALA A 87 6.87 -21.66 -0.76
N GLN A 88 6.45 -20.71 -1.60
CA GLN A 88 6.16 -19.33 -1.18
C GLN A 88 4.93 -19.26 -0.27
N TYR A 89 3.88 -19.99 -0.62
CA TYR A 89 2.66 -20.09 0.17
C TYR A 89 2.93 -20.70 1.56
N GLU A 90 3.62 -21.83 1.61
CA GLU A 90 3.98 -22.50 2.86
C GLU A 90 4.86 -21.61 3.73
N ALA A 91 5.86 -20.95 3.12
CA ALA A 91 6.70 -20.01 3.83
C ALA A 91 5.90 -18.82 4.40
N THR A 92 4.92 -18.32 3.65
CA THR A 92 4.02 -17.25 4.11
C THR A 92 3.16 -17.71 5.29
N ARG A 93 2.53 -18.89 5.18
CA ARG A 93 1.74 -19.49 6.26
C ARG A 93 2.56 -19.65 7.53
N ASP A 94 3.74 -20.25 7.40
CA ASP A 94 4.62 -20.56 8.54
C ASP A 94 5.19 -19.28 9.17
N TYR A 95 5.51 -18.27 8.36
CA TYR A 95 5.94 -16.97 8.88
C TYR A 95 4.80 -16.23 9.58
N LEU A 96 3.58 -16.29 9.06
CA LEU A 96 2.41 -15.70 9.73
C LEU A 96 2.14 -16.37 11.08
N GLN A 97 2.27 -17.68 11.17
CA GLN A 97 2.14 -18.41 12.43
C GLN A 97 3.22 -17.97 13.42
N LEU A 98 4.48 -17.84 12.97
CA LEU A 98 5.57 -17.33 13.79
C LEU A 98 5.32 -15.90 14.26
N LEU A 99 4.86 -15.02 13.37
CA LEU A 99 4.52 -13.63 13.68
C LEU A 99 3.40 -13.55 14.71
N GLN A 100 2.33 -14.34 14.54
CA GLN A 100 1.21 -14.38 15.48
C GLN A 100 1.67 -14.85 16.86
N GLN A 101 2.53 -15.88 16.93
CA GLN A 101 3.08 -16.37 18.19
C GLN A 101 3.97 -15.32 18.85
N ALA A 102 4.89 -14.71 18.10
CA ALA A 102 5.77 -13.66 18.60
C ALA A 102 4.99 -12.44 19.12
N ASP A 103 3.90 -12.06 18.45
CA ASP A 103 3.01 -10.97 18.87
C ASP A 103 2.26 -11.32 20.16
N ALA A 104 1.72 -12.54 20.25
CA ALA A 104 1.02 -13.03 21.45
C ALA A 104 1.96 -13.13 22.67
N ASP A 105 3.20 -13.53 22.46
CA ASP A 105 4.22 -13.66 23.52
C ASP A 105 4.91 -12.32 23.83
N ASN A 106 4.63 -11.26 23.07
CA ASN A 106 5.36 -9.98 23.09
C ASN A 106 6.89 -10.18 22.98
N ALA A 107 7.30 -11.08 22.09
CA ALA A 107 8.66 -11.54 21.88
C ALA A 107 9.13 -11.25 20.43
N PRO A 108 9.28 -9.97 20.04
CA PRO A 108 9.61 -9.59 18.67
C PRO A 108 10.95 -10.16 18.17
N GLU A 109 11.88 -10.50 19.06
CA GLU A 109 13.16 -11.15 18.75
C GLU A 109 13.01 -12.54 18.11
N GLN A 110 11.87 -13.22 18.29
CA GLN A 110 11.60 -14.48 17.58
C GLN A 110 11.62 -14.30 16.05
N LEU A 111 11.30 -13.09 15.57
CA LEU A 111 11.29 -12.73 14.14
C LEU A 111 12.67 -12.43 13.58
N ASP A 112 13.71 -12.34 14.41
CA ASP A 112 15.10 -12.23 13.97
C ASP A 112 15.78 -13.61 13.82
N SER A 113 15.08 -14.69 14.17
CA SER A 113 15.62 -16.04 14.13
C SER A 113 16.04 -16.45 12.70
N PRO A 114 17.04 -17.34 12.55
CA PRO A 114 17.42 -17.87 11.24
C PRO A 114 16.23 -18.49 10.49
N ARG A 115 15.31 -19.14 11.21
CA ARG A 115 14.07 -19.69 10.65
C ARG A 115 13.18 -18.58 10.07
N ALA A 116 12.95 -17.50 10.82
CA ALA A 116 12.15 -16.37 10.34
C ALA A 116 12.72 -15.77 9.05
N MET A 117 14.03 -15.54 9.02
CA MET A 117 14.71 -14.98 7.86
C MET A 117 14.74 -15.93 6.66
N GLN A 118 14.86 -17.25 6.87
CA GLN A 118 14.75 -18.26 5.81
C GLN A 118 13.34 -18.27 5.19
N LEU A 119 12.30 -18.20 6.02
CA LEU A 119 10.92 -18.11 5.55
C LEU A 119 10.71 -16.84 4.71
N LEU A 120 11.18 -15.67 5.17
CA LEU A 120 11.10 -14.43 4.37
C LEU A 120 11.86 -14.51 3.06
N ALA A 121 13.03 -15.14 3.05
CA ALA A 121 13.79 -15.34 1.82
C ALA A 121 13.02 -16.22 0.81
N ALA A 122 12.32 -17.25 1.28
CA ALA A 122 11.43 -18.06 0.44
C ALA A 122 10.21 -17.26 -0.05
N VAL A 123 9.59 -16.44 0.81
CA VAL A 123 8.48 -15.57 0.41
C VAL A 123 8.91 -14.54 -0.64
N THR A 124 10.13 -14.04 -0.55
CA THR A 124 10.66 -12.99 -1.43
C THR A 124 11.58 -13.55 -2.52
N ASN A 125 11.50 -14.86 -2.79
CA ASN A 125 12.30 -15.50 -3.82
C ASN A 125 11.92 -14.95 -5.21
N LYS A 126 12.84 -14.16 -5.76
CA LYS A 126 12.67 -13.47 -7.04
C LYS A 126 12.77 -14.40 -8.24
N THR A 127 13.47 -15.53 -8.11
CA THR A 127 13.72 -16.45 -9.22
C THR A 127 12.42 -17.03 -9.75
N ASP A 128 11.52 -17.42 -8.84
CA ASP A 128 10.26 -18.07 -9.21
C ASP A 128 9.17 -17.02 -9.49
N VAL A 129 9.03 -16.01 -8.63
CA VAL A 129 7.91 -15.04 -8.73
C VAL A 129 8.13 -13.94 -9.76
N LEU A 130 9.38 -13.56 -10.04
CA LEU A 130 9.70 -12.53 -11.04
C LEU A 130 10.21 -13.14 -12.36
N ALA A 131 9.95 -14.43 -12.59
CA ALA A 131 10.30 -15.13 -13.81
C ALA A 131 9.78 -14.39 -15.07
N PRO A 132 10.55 -14.39 -16.18
CA PRO A 132 10.28 -13.54 -17.35
C PRO A 132 9.12 -14.03 -18.24
N ASP A 133 8.56 -15.22 -18.01
CA ASP A 133 7.71 -15.95 -18.95
C ASP A 133 6.22 -16.06 -18.59
N TYR A 134 5.76 -15.34 -17.56
CA TYR A 134 4.33 -15.28 -17.24
C TYR A 134 3.46 -14.81 -18.41
N ALA A 135 2.32 -15.47 -18.58
CA ALA A 135 1.26 -15.09 -19.49
C ALA A 135 0.16 -14.30 -18.77
N THR A 136 -0.73 -13.66 -19.53
CA THR A 136 -1.88 -12.93 -18.96
C THR A 136 -2.78 -13.81 -18.09
N ALA A 137 -2.91 -15.11 -18.41
CA ALA A 137 -3.68 -16.05 -17.58
C ALA A 137 -3.10 -16.21 -16.16
N ASP A 138 -1.82 -15.90 -15.97
CA ASP A 138 -1.14 -16.01 -14.67
C ASP A 138 -1.29 -14.75 -13.80
N LEU A 139 -2.01 -13.73 -14.27
CA LEU A 139 -2.17 -12.46 -13.54
C LEU A 139 -2.75 -12.70 -12.13
N GLY A 140 -3.72 -13.60 -11.99
CA GLY A 140 -4.30 -13.96 -10.69
C GLY A 140 -3.27 -14.64 -9.76
N LEU A 141 -2.40 -15.47 -10.32
CA LEU A 141 -1.35 -16.16 -9.57
C LEU A 141 -0.31 -15.17 -9.03
N LEU A 142 0.17 -14.28 -9.90
CA LEU A 142 1.10 -13.22 -9.50
C LEU A 142 0.49 -12.26 -8.50
N THR A 143 -0.79 -11.93 -8.66
CA THR A 143 -1.52 -11.10 -7.70
C THR A 143 -1.49 -11.73 -6.31
N ASN A 144 -1.74 -13.04 -6.21
CA ASN A 144 -1.66 -13.78 -4.95
C ASN A 144 -0.23 -13.80 -4.38
N ALA A 145 0.77 -14.05 -5.22
CA ALA A 145 2.18 -14.04 -4.83
C ALA A 145 2.62 -12.67 -4.29
N CYS A 146 2.22 -11.57 -4.94
CA CYS A 146 2.47 -10.22 -4.45
C CYS A 146 1.78 -9.97 -3.10
N GLN A 147 0.56 -10.49 -2.93
CA GLN A 147 -0.26 -10.28 -1.72
C GLN A 147 0.36 -10.90 -0.47
N TYR A 148 1.17 -11.94 -0.58
CA TYR A 148 1.91 -12.49 0.55
C TYR A 148 2.86 -11.45 1.16
N GLY A 149 3.64 -10.75 0.32
CA GLY A 149 4.52 -9.68 0.76
C GLY A 149 3.78 -8.53 1.45
N VAL A 150 2.59 -8.17 0.93
CA VAL A 150 1.75 -7.10 1.49
C VAL A 150 1.25 -7.52 2.86
N THR A 151 0.75 -8.75 2.95
CA THR A 151 0.22 -9.32 4.20
C THR A 151 1.30 -9.33 5.28
N LEU A 152 2.48 -9.86 4.97
CA LEU A 152 3.58 -9.93 5.95
C LEU A 152 4.08 -8.55 6.37
N SER A 153 4.29 -7.64 5.42
CA SER A 153 4.76 -6.28 5.74
C SER A 153 3.75 -5.52 6.57
N THR A 154 2.46 -5.64 6.26
CA THR A 154 1.38 -5.02 7.06
C THR A 154 1.33 -5.59 8.47
N ARG A 155 1.44 -6.91 8.62
CA ARG A 155 1.46 -7.54 9.95
C ARG A 155 2.66 -7.14 10.79
N LEU A 156 3.85 -7.01 10.19
CA LEU A 156 5.02 -6.47 10.87
C LEU A 156 4.80 -5.02 11.32
N MET A 157 4.24 -4.18 10.45
CA MET A 157 3.90 -2.79 10.79
C MET A 157 2.82 -2.69 11.88
N GLN A 158 1.97 -3.70 12.00
CA GLN A 158 0.90 -3.79 13.00
C GLN A 158 1.29 -4.56 14.28
N PHE A 159 2.51 -5.05 14.38
CA PHE A 159 2.98 -5.80 15.55
C PHE A 159 2.75 -5.01 16.84
N GLY A 160 2.21 -5.68 17.86
CA GLY A 160 1.83 -5.12 19.16
C GLY A 160 0.54 -4.30 19.16
N MET A 161 -0.07 -4.00 18.01
CA MET A 161 -1.30 -3.20 17.95
C MET A 161 -2.52 -3.98 18.49
N GLY A 162 -2.53 -5.31 18.37
CA GLY A 162 -3.62 -6.15 18.88
C GLY A 162 -3.79 -6.08 20.40
N ALA A 163 -2.71 -5.79 21.13
CA ALA A 163 -2.72 -5.61 22.58
C ALA A 163 -3.02 -4.16 23.01
N MET A 164 -3.14 -3.21 22.07
CA MET A 164 -3.42 -1.82 22.40
C MET A 164 -4.89 -1.60 22.75
N PRO A 165 -5.20 -0.71 23.71
CA PRO A 165 -6.58 -0.32 23.97
C PRO A 165 -7.24 0.23 22.71
N ALA A 166 -8.51 -0.14 22.45
CA ALA A 166 -9.26 0.34 21.28
C ALA A 166 -9.30 1.87 21.21
N ALA A 167 -9.35 2.55 22.36
CA ALA A 167 -9.26 4.00 22.44
C ALA A 167 -7.96 4.56 21.82
N VAL A 168 -6.82 3.88 21.99
CA VAL A 168 -5.53 4.27 21.38
C VAL A 168 -5.55 4.01 19.87
N LEU A 169 -6.16 2.91 19.43
CA LEU A 169 -6.30 2.60 18.01
C LEU A 169 -7.20 3.61 17.28
N LEU A 170 -8.16 4.25 17.93
CA LEU A 170 -8.97 5.31 17.30
C LEU A 170 -8.18 6.60 17.00
N HIS A 171 -6.96 6.74 17.54
CA HIS A 171 -6.08 7.87 17.27
C HIS A 171 -5.08 7.50 16.16
N SER A 172 -5.33 8.00 14.94
CA SER A 172 -4.47 7.76 13.77
C SER A 172 -2.99 8.12 14.00
N GLY A 173 -2.73 9.12 14.86
CA GLY A 173 -1.37 9.52 15.25
C GLY A 173 -0.62 8.45 16.06
N GLU A 174 -1.30 7.74 16.97
CA GLU A 174 -0.67 6.69 17.78
C GLU A 174 -0.41 5.43 16.96
N GLN A 175 -1.33 5.07 16.07
CA GLN A 175 -1.09 4.01 15.09
C GLN A 175 0.12 4.31 14.20
N ALA A 176 0.24 5.55 13.70
CA ALA A 176 1.37 5.95 12.87
C ALA A 176 2.70 5.90 13.65
N ARG A 177 2.71 6.34 14.92
CA ARG A 177 3.88 6.24 15.79
C ARG A 177 4.30 4.79 16.02
N GLN A 178 3.36 3.89 16.29
CA GLN A 178 3.66 2.46 16.44
C GLN A 178 4.18 1.86 15.14
N GLY A 179 3.56 2.18 14.00
CA GLY A 179 4.03 1.76 12.68
C GLY A 179 5.48 2.18 12.45
N ASN A 180 5.84 3.42 12.76
CA ASN A 180 7.22 3.91 12.62
C ASN A 180 8.21 3.14 13.51
N ARG A 181 7.85 2.86 14.77
CA ARG A 181 8.68 2.02 15.66
C ARG A 181 8.86 0.60 15.09
N ASN A 182 7.80 0.02 14.55
CA ASN A 182 7.86 -1.29 13.92
C ASN A 182 8.70 -1.27 12.64
N ALA A 183 8.64 -0.19 11.86
CA ALA A 183 9.49 -0.02 10.68
C ALA A 183 10.99 -0.03 11.05
N GLU A 184 11.35 0.61 12.16
CA GLU A 184 12.72 0.58 12.71
C GLU A 184 13.09 -0.80 13.27
N ARG A 185 12.19 -1.42 14.04
CA ARG A 185 12.44 -2.72 14.67
C ARG A 185 12.62 -3.85 13.66
N PHE A 186 11.83 -3.83 12.58
CA PHE A 186 11.78 -4.90 11.58
C PHE A 186 12.46 -4.49 10.26
N GLN A 187 13.44 -3.58 10.30
CA GLN A 187 14.13 -3.12 9.08
C GLN A 187 14.73 -4.27 8.26
N ALA A 188 15.25 -5.32 8.90
CA ALA A 188 15.83 -6.46 8.20
C ALA A 188 14.78 -7.24 7.41
N GLN A 189 13.62 -7.48 8.02
CA GLN A 189 12.49 -8.18 7.42
C GLN A 189 11.83 -7.33 6.32
N LEU A 190 11.57 -6.05 6.61
CA LEU A 190 11.01 -5.10 5.64
C LEU A 190 11.99 -4.84 4.48
N GLY A 191 13.29 -4.94 4.71
CA GLY A 191 14.33 -4.87 3.69
C GLY A 191 14.26 -5.98 2.64
N LEU A 192 13.62 -7.11 2.95
CA LEU A 192 13.31 -8.15 1.98
C LEU A 192 11.95 -7.90 1.31
N LEU A 193 10.93 -7.60 2.12
CA LEU A 193 9.54 -7.53 1.68
C LEU A 193 9.23 -6.32 0.80
N LEU A 194 9.66 -5.13 1.22
CA LEU A 194 9.26 -3.89 0.55
C LEU A 194 9.85 -3.74 -0.87
N PRO A 195 11.14 -4.04 -1.12
CA PRO A 195 11.67 -4.09 -2.48
C PRO A 195 10.98 -5.14 -3.35
N TYR A 196 10.69 -6.32 -2.78
CA TYR A 196 9.96 -7.37 -3.47
C TYR A 196 8.58 -6.88 -3.93
N LEU A 197 7.85 -6.13 -3.10
CA LEU A 197 6.54 -5.59 -3.46
C LEU A 197 6.57 -4.62 -4.65
N LEU A 198 7.57 -3.73 -4.71
CA LEU A 198 7.76 -2.87 -5.88
C LEU A 198 8.04 -3.70 -7.13
N GLN A 199 8.93 -4.67 -7.03
CA GLN A 199 9.33 -5.49 -8.17
C GLN A 199 8.19 -6.38 -8.66
N CYS A 200 7.38 -6.92 -7.73
CA CYS A 200 6.18 -7.70 -8.04
C CYS A 200 5.14 -6.84 -8.78
N GLY A 201 4.88 -5.63 -8.30
CA GLY A 201 4.00 -4.67 -8.99
C GLY A 201 4.50 -4.28 -10.38
N ALA A 202 5.80 -4.04 -10.52
CA ALA A 202 6.42 -3.75 -11.81
C ALA A 202 6.30 -4.92 -12.80
N ARG A 203 6.37 -6.17 -12.30
CA ARG A 203 6.23 -7.37 -13.13
C ARG A 203 4.81 -7.58 -13.65
N MET A 204 3.80 -7.15 -12.87
CA MET A 204 2.40 -7.22 -13.28
C MET A 204 2.06 -6.24 -14.42
N GLN A 205 2.75 -5.10 -14.53
CA GLN A 205 2.41 -4.07 -15.52
C GLN A 205 2.27 -4.57 -16.96
N PRO A 206 3.25 -5.29 -17.57
CA PRO A 206 3.08 -5.76 -18.94
C PRO A 206 1.91 -6.74 -19.09
N LEU A 207 1.61 -7.53 -18.05
CA LEU A 207 0.52 -8.50 -18.07
C LEU A 207 -0.85 -7.81 -17.99
N VAL A 208 -0.98 -6.78 -17.15
CA VAL A 208 -2.16 -5.92 -17.07
C VAL A 208 -2.39 -5.22 -18.41
N ASP A 209 -1.33 -4.72 -19.02
CA ASP A 209 -1.43 -4.07 -20.33
C ASP A 209 -1.89 -5.03 -21.43
N THR A 210 -1.35 -6.24 -21.47
CA THR A 210 -1.80 -7.28 -22.41
C THR A 210 -3.25 -7.67 -22.13
N TRP A 211 -3.62 -7.88 -20.85
CA TRP A 211 -5.00 -8.19 -20.47
C TRP A 211 -5.98 -7.12 -20.95
N LEU A 212 -5.70 -5.83 -20.70
CA LEU A 212 -6.57 -4.73 -21.13
C LEU A 212 -6.75 -4.65 -22.66
N THR A 213 -5.82 -5.19 -23.46
CA THR A 213 -5.98 -5.23 -24.92
C THR A 213 -6.89 -6.33 -25.42
N VAL A 214 -7.08 -7.40 -24.64
CA VAL A 214 -7.85 -8.59 -25.05
C VAL A 214 -9.08 -8.85 -24.18
N ALA A 215 -9.24 -8.12 -23.07
CA ALA A 215 -10.33 -8.29 -22.13
C ALA A 215 -11.70 -8.04 -22.79
N THR A 216 -12.68 -8.88 -22.46
CA THR A 216 -14.06 -8.69 -22.94
C THR A 216 -14.73 -7.51 -22.23
N PRO A 217 -15.83 -6.96 -22.79
CA PRO A 217 -16.61 -5.93 -22.11
C PRO A 217 -17.09 -6.37 -20.72
N GLU A 218 -17.48 -7.64 -20.55
CA GLU A 218 -17.90 -8.19 -19.26
C GLU A 218 -16.76 -8.24 -18.24
N GLU A 219 -15.55 -8.63 -18.68
CA GLU A 219 -14.35 -8.64 -17.82
C GLU A 219 -13.96 -7.23 -17.39
N LEU A 220 -14.00 -6.26 -18.31
CA LEU A 220 -13.74 -4.85 -18.01
C LEU A 220 -14.83 -4.27 -17.09
N ALA A 221 -16.10 -4.63 -17.29
CA ALA A 221 -17.20 -4.25 -16.41
C ALA A 221 -17.03 -4.83 -14.99
N GLY A 222 -16.37 -5.99 -14.87
CA GLY A 222 -15.99 -6.59 -13.59
C GLY A 222 -15.06 -5.72 -12.72
N LEU A 223 -14.32 -4.77 -13.30
CA LEU A 223 -13.54 -3.80 -12.55
C LEU A 223 -14.40 -2.71 -11.88
N GLY A 224 -15.67 -2.61 -12.27
CA GLY A 224 -16.59 -1.57 -11.82
C GLY A 224 -16.33 -0.19 -12.45
N PRO A 225 -17.19 0.80 -12.14
CA PRO A 225 -17.06 2.16 -12.64
C PRO A 225 -15.70 2.78 -12.26
N GLY A 226 -14.92 3.23 -13.25
CA GLY A 226 -13.60 3.80 -13.01
C GLY A 226 -12.56 2.77 -12.53
N GLY A 227 -12.71 1.50 -12.92
CA GLY A 227 -11.79 0.43 -12.58
C GLY A 227 -10.34 0.68 -12.98
N THR A 228 -10.10 1.06 -14.25
CA THR A 228 -8.77 1.41 -14.77
C THR A 228 -8.16 2.61 -14.05
N ASP A 229 -8.96 3.64 -13.79
CA ASP A 229 -8.59 4.78 -12.95
C ASP A 229 -8.15 4.35 -11.54
N THR A 230 -8.83 3.38 -10.95
CA THR A 230 -8.48 2.86 -9.63
C THR A 230 -7.17 2.08 -9.65
N LEU A 231 -6.93 1.27 -10.69
CA LEU A 231 -5.64 0.60 -10.89
C LEU A 231 -4.49 1.62 -10.98
N ARG A 232 -4.66 2.69 -11.77
CA ARG A 232 -3.68 3.78 -11.90
C ARG A 232 -3.39 4.47 -10.57
N ARG A 233 -4.44 4.91 -9.86
CA ARG A 233 -4.29 5.57 -8.56
C ARG A 233 -3.60 4.66 -7.54
N ASN A 234 -3.92 3.37 -7.53
CA ASN A 234 -3.27 2.42 -6.65
C ASN A 234 -1.78 2.26 -6.98
N ALA A 235 -1.42 2.22 -8.28
CA ALA A 235 -0.02 2.16 -8.72
C ALA A 235 0.76 3.40 -8.29
N GLN A 236 0.18 4.58 -8.49
CA GLN A 236 0.76 5.85 -8.06
C GLN A 236 0.95 5.88 -6.54
N ARG A 237 -0.10 5.53 -5.78
CA ARG A 237 -0.06 5.49 -4.31
C ARG A 237 1.01 4.54 -3.80
N GLN A 238 1.06 3.31 -4.30
CA GLN A 238 2.06 2.34 -3.87
C GLN A 238 3.49 2.86 -4.05
N TYR A 239 3.78 3.48 -5.20
CA TYR A 239 5.11 4.01 -5.48
C TYR A 239 5.46 5.19 -4.55
N LEU A 240 4.50 6.09 -4.30
CA LEU A 240 4.67 7.21 -3.36
C LEU A 240 4.82 6.73 -1.91
N GLU A 241 4.04 5.75 -1.48
CA GLU A 241 4.16 5.15 -0.13
C GLU A 241 5.55 4.56 0.07
N MET A 242 6.09 3.87 -0.94
CA MET A 242 7.43 3.30 -0.84
C MET A 242 8.52 4.38 -0.80
N LEU A 243 8.34 5.47 -1.53
CA LEU A 243 9.19 6.65 -1.45
C LEU A 243 9.14 7.30 -0.07
N GLU A 244 7.96 7.44 0.54
CA GLU A 244 7.82 7.96 1.90
C GLU A 244 8.48 7.04 2.94
N VAL A 245 8.32 5.72 2.83
CA VAL A 245 9.02 4.77 3.70
C VAL A 245 10.53 4.93 3.56
N MET A 246 11.04 5.08 2.33
CA MET A 246 12.46 5.31 2.07
C MET A 246 12.96 6.62 2.70
N ARG A 247 12.20 7.71 2.56
CA ARG A 247 12.53 9.03 3.14
C ARG A 247 12.57 8.99 4.66
N ALA A 248 11.65 8.25 5.28
CA ALA A 248 11.59 8.06 6.73
C ALA A 248 12.78 7.26 7.29
N GLN A 249 13.55 6.56 6.45
CA GLN A 249 14.70 5.81 6.92
C GLN A 249 15.92 6.70 7.25
N PRO A 250 16.68 6.36 8.30
CA PRO A 250 17.95 7.02 8.60
C PRO A 250 18.93 7.01 7.41
N ALA A 251 19.76 8.05 7.31
CA ALA A 251 20.85 8.09 6.35
C ALA A 251 21.80 6.89 6.53
N GLY A 252 22.31 6.32 5.44
CA GLY A 252 23.18 5.14 5.47
C GLY A 252 22.51 3.81 5.82
N SER A 253 21.20 3.78 6.12
CA SER A 253 20.52 2.51 6.46
C SER A 253 20.44 1.56 5.27
N THR A 254 20.57 0.26 5.53
CA THR A 254 20.48 -0.77 4.48
C THR A 254 19.10 -0.79 3.83
N LEU A 255 18.03 -0.56 4.60
CA LEU A 255 16.67 -0.48 4.06
C LEU A 255 16.54 0.69 3.08
N LYS A 256 17.07 1.88 3.43
CA LYS A 256 17.04 3.06 2.55
C LYS A 256 17.71 2.76 1.21
N ARG A 257 18.94 2.26 1.22
CA ARG A 257 19.70 1.92 0.01
C ARG A 257 18.98 0.89 -0.85
N THR A 258 18.37 -0.11 -0.23
CA THR A 258 17.63 -1.17 -0.94
C THR A 258 16.35 -0.62 -1.58
N LEU A 259 15.62 0.26 -0.89
CA LEU A 259 14.45 0.92 -1.44
C LEU A 259 14.80 1.89 -2.57
N VAL A 260 15.87 2.68 -2.44
CA VAL A 260 16.33 3.57 -3.53
C VAL A 260 16.63 2.75 -4.79
N ARG A 261 17.30 1.62 -4.64
CA ARG A 261 17.56 0.69 -5.75
C ARG A 261 16.26 0.16 -6.36
N ALA A 262 15.34 -0.33 -5.54
CA ALA A 262 14.08 -0.88 -6.03
C ALA A 262 13.24 0.18 -6.77
N LEU A 263 13.09 1.37 -6.20
CA LEU A 263 12.42 2.51 -6.84
C LEU A 263 13.02 2.80 -8.22
N ALA A 264 14.35 2.87 -8.32
CA ALA A 264 15.04 3.10 -9.60
C ALA A 264 14.78 2.00 -10.64
N GLU A 265 14.82 0.74 -10.21
CA GLU A 265 14.58 -0.43 -11.07
C GLU A 265 13.13 -0.51 -11.57
N THR A 266 12.16 -0.09 -10.75
CA THR A 266 10.73 -0.25 -11.05
C THR A 266 10.06 1.02 -11.57
N ALA A 267 10.76 2.15 -11.63
CA ALA A 267 10.18 3.43 -12.04
C ALA A 267 9.54 3.39 -13.42
N ALA A 268 10.21 2.82 -14.43
CA ALA A 268 9.71 2.81 -15.80
C ALA A 268 8.41 1.98 -15.97
N PRO A 269 8.32 0.73 -15.46
CA PRO A 269 7.06 -0.01 -15.44
C PRO A 269 5.93 0.75 -14.72
N TYR A 270 6.20 1.32 -13.54
CA TYR A 270 5.17 2.10 -12.83
C TYR A 270 4.73 3.33 -13.62
N ALA A 271 5.66 4.08 -14.21
CA ALA A 271 5.34 5.23 -15.03
C ALA A 271 4.43 4.86 -16.20
N GLN A 272 4.65 3.71 -16.86
CA GLN A 272 3.83 3.25 -17.98
C GLN A 272 2.37 2.96 -17.61
N MET A 273 2.08 2.65 -16.35
CA MET A 273 0.70 2.51 -15.86
C MET A 273 0.00 3.85 -15.70
N LEU A 274 0.74 4.92 -15.39
CA LEU A 274 0.17 6.22 -15.03
C LEU A 274 -0.06 7.11 -16.24
N GLN A 275 -1.15 7.88 -16.21
CA GLN A 275 -1.33 9.03 -17.12
C GLN A 275 -0.20 10.06 -16.92
N LEU A 276 0.10 10.85 -17.96
CA LEU A 276 1.22 11.79 -17.92
C LEU A 276 1.09 12.79 -16.76
N GLU A 277 -0.13 13.26 -16.49
CA GLU A 277 -0.46 14.19 -15.40
C GLU A 277 -0.22 13.56 -14.03
N GLN A 278 -0.50 12.25 -13.90
CA GLN A 278 -0.30 11.49 -12.66
C GLN A 278 1.19 11.22 -12.36
N ARG A 279 2.09 11.37 -13.33
CA ARG A 279 3.54 11.20 -13.12
C ARG A 279 4.19 12.40 -12.44
N GLN A 280 3.59 13.58 -12.58
CA GLN A 280 4.16 14.83 -12.05
C GLN A 280 4.35 14.79 -10.52
N PRO A 281 3.34 14.41 -9.69
CA PRO A 281 3.53 14.31 -8.24
C PRO A 281 4.64 13.32 -7.84
N VAL A 282 4.78 12.21 -8.58
CA VAL A 282 5.83 11.22 -8.31
C VAL A 282 7.22 11.78 -8.63
N ARG A 283 7.36 12.48 -9.76
CA ARG A 283 8.61 13.16 -10.13
C ARG A 283 9.03 14.19 -9.11
N ASP A 284 8.09 15.00 -8.65
CA ASP A 284 8.42 16.06 -7.68
C ASP A 284 8.82 15.47 -6.34
N ALA A 285 8.10 14.45 -5.84
CA ALA A 285 8.50 13.74 -4.64
C ALA A 285 9.89 13.07 -4.77
N LEU A 286 10.22 12.51 -5.94
CA LEU A 286 11.55 11.93 -6.19
C LEU A 286 12.66 12.99 -6.21
N LYS A 287 12.40 14.18 -6.76
CA LYS A 287 13.35 15.30 -6.73
C LYS A 287 13.59 15.78 -5.30
N ASP A 288 12.52 15.93 -4.52
CA ASP A 288 12.61 16.33 -3.11
C ASP A 288 13.41 15.32 -2.29
N ALA A 289 13.40 14.04 -2.69
CA ALA A 289 14.16 12.99 -2.03
C ALA A 289 15.68 13.00 -2.36
N LEU A 290 16.13 13.72 -3.39
CA LEU A 290 17.56 13.78 -3.75
C LEU A 290 18.43 14.33 -2.62
N GLU A 291 17.90 15.28 -1.84
CA GLU A 291 18.62 15.88 -0.70
C GLU A 291 18.68 14.95 0.53
N GLN A 292 17.91 13.86 0.52
CA GLN A 292 17.72 12.97 1.68
C GLN A 292 18.48 11.64 1.54
N VAL A 293 19.09 11.37 0.39
CA VAL A 293 19.83 10.12 0.12
C VAL A 293 21.34 10.32 0.16
N ASP A 294 22.08 9.22 0.33
CA ASP A 294 23.53 9.23 0.24
C ASP A 294 23.97 9.65 -1.18
N PRO A 295 25.07 10.42 -1.34
CA PRO A 295 25.54 10.86 -2.66
C PRO A 295 25.76 9.72 -3.66
N SER A 296 26.14 8.52 -3.18
CA SER A 296 26.31 7.33 -4.02
C SER A 296 25.00 6.80 -4.61
N ASP A 297 23.85 7.15 -4.03
CA ASP A 297 22.52 6.70 -4.45
C ASP A 297 21.78 7.74 -5.30
N VAL A 298 22.29 8.98 -5.40
CA VAL A 298 21.75 10.03 -6.27
C VAL A 298 21.54 9.57 -7.72
N PRO A 299 22.48 8.86 -8.38
CA PRO A 299 22.26 8.38 -9.75
C PRO A 299 21.04 7.44 -9.88
N ARG A 300 20.72 6.67 -8.84
CA ARG A 300 19.56 5.77 -8.83
C ARG A 300 18.25 6.54 -8.72
N LEU A 301 18.18 7.57 -7.87
CA LEU A 301 17.00 8.44 -7.84
C LEU A 301 16.85 9.24 -9.14
N GLN A 302 17.95 9.68 -9.75
CA GLN A 302 17.91 10.31 -11.08
C GLN A 302 17.37 9.35 -12.15
N GLN A 303 17.75 8.07 -12.12
CA GLN A 303 17.15 7.05 -12.98
C GLN A 303 15.63 6.94 -12.74
N ALA A 304 15.17 6.94 -11.49
CA ALA A 304 13.75 6.91 -11.18
C ALA A 304 13.01 8.15 -11.75
N ILE A 305 13.58 9.35 -11.56
CA ILE A 305 13.04 10.60 -12.10
C ILE A 305 12.95 10.54 -13.62
N ALA A 306 13.98 10.03 -14.31
CA ALA A 306 13.98 9.84 -15.74
C ALA A 306 12.87 8.87 -16.20
N GLY A 307 12.66 7.77 -15.46
CA GLY A 307 11.58 6.82 -15.71
C GLY A 307 10.19 7.48 -15.73
N PHE A 308 9.88 8.30 -14.72
CA PHE A 308 8.61 9.04 -14.67
C PHE A 308 8.57 10.30 -15.57
N SER A 309 9.71 10.70 -16.16
CA SER A 309 9.78 11.81 -17.12
C SER A 309 9.58 11.36 -18.57
N SER A 310 9.65 10.05 -18.82
CA SER A 310 9.30 9.46 -20.11
C SER A 310 7.85 9.79 -20.49
N ASP A 311 7.60 9.97 -21.78
CA ASP A 311 6.27 10.12 -22.38
C ASP A 311 5.61 8.78 -22.76
N ARG A 312 6.40 7.69 -22.78
CA ARG A 312 5.91 6.33 -23.05
C ARG A 312 4.71 5.96 -22.17
N CYS A 313 3.68 5.41 -22.79
CA CYS A 313 2.48 4.94 -22.11
C CYS A 313 2.22 3.46 -22.39
N GLY A 314 1.82 2.75 -21.34
CA GLY A 314 1.20 1.44 -21.44
C GLY A 314 -0.26 1.53 -21.90
N THR A 315 -0.93 0.38 -22.01
CA THR A 315 -2.37 0.32 -22.29
C THR A 315 -3.16 0.96 -21.15
N LEU A 316 -2.78 0.67 -19.91
CA LEU A 316 -3.43 1.27 -18.74
C LEU A 316 -3.27 2.80 -18.70
N CYS A 317 -2.13 3.37 -19.11
CA CYS A 317 -1.99 4.83 -19.21
C CYS A 317 -2.98 5.43 -20.23
N ARG A 318 -3.19 4.77 -21.38
CA ARG A 318 -4.02 5.28 -22.49
C ARG A 318 -5.53 5.14 -22.25
N SER A 319 -5.93 4.20 -21.38
CA SER A 319 -7.33 3.87 -21.07
C SER A 319 -8.06 4.88 -20.19
#